data_AF-A0A9E4NHK3-F1
#
_entry.id   AF-A0A9E4NHK3-F1
#
_cell.length_a   1.000
_cell.length_b   1.000
_cell.length_c   1.000
_cell.angle_alpha   90.00
_cell.angle_beta   90.00
_cell.angle_gamma   90.00
#
_symmetry.space_group_name_H-M   'P 1'
#
loop_
_entity.id
_entity.type
_entity.pdbx_description
1 polymer ?
#
loop_
_entity_poly.entity_id
_entity_poly.type
_entity_poly.pdbx_seq_one_letter_code
_entity_poly.pdbx_strand_id
1 'polypeptide(L)'
;AREPGVYLSVYDLYQPAAFFERDIHEMYGIHFEGSPNMEKFILTEWDGPPPMRKEFDSEAYINEHLNWQNYNPEWLQELVAEGGGVIIPPEEQRFSQKKK
;
A
#
# COMPACT_ATOMS: atom_id res chain seq x y z
N ALA A 1 -14.76 -1.49 14.41
CA ALA A 1 -13.51 -2.20 14.02
C ALA A 1 -13.60 -3.63 14.54
N ARG A 2 -13.02 -4.62 13.84
CA ARG A 2 -12.90 -5.97 14.41
C ARG A 2 -11.85 -5.98 15.50
N GLU A 3 -12.09 -6.76 16.54
CA GLU A 3 -11.07 -7.05 17.56
C GLU A 3 -9.85 -7.71 16.89
N PRO A 4 -8.62 -7.30 17.26
CA PRO A 4 -7.42 -7.92 16.72
C PRO A 4 -7.36 -9.39 17.15
N GLY A 5 -6.97 -10.27 16.22
CA GLY A 5 -6.66 -11.65 16.58
C GLY A 5 -5.43 -11.69 17.48
N VAL A 6 -5.51 -12.41 18.59
CA VAL A 6 -4.41 -12.56 19.56
C VAL A 6 -3.89 -14.00 19.47
N TYR A 7 -2.58 -14.15 19.28
CA TYR A 7 -1.90 -15.43 19.18
C TYR A 7 -0.69 -15.48 20.11
N LEU A 8 -0.28 -16.68 20.51
CA LEU A 8 0.96 -16.87 21.25
C LEU A 8 2.15 -16.79 20.30
N SER A 9 3.15 -16.01 20.68
CA SER A 9 4.44 -15.94 19.99
C SER A 9 5.20 -17.25 20.10
N VAL A 10 5.98 -17.57 19.06
CA VAL A 10 6.94 -18.69 19.06
C VAL A 10 8.38 -18.21 19.22
N TYR A 11 8.56 -16.96 19.64
CA TYR A 11 9.85 -16.32 19.85
C TYR A 11 10.75 -17.11 20.81
N ASP A 12 10.18 -17.69 21.86
CA ASP A 12 10.87 -18.52 22.84
C ASP A 12 11.55 -19.75 22.21
N LEU A 13 10.95 -20.31 21.16
CA LEU A 13 11.51 -21.41 20.37
C LEU A 13 12.46 -20.91 19.28
N TYR A 14 12.04 -19.86 18.55
CA TYR A 14 12.75 -19.33 17.39
C TYR A 14 12.86 -17.82 17.49
N GLN A 15 14.02 -17.34 17.95
CA GLN A 15 14.30 -15.91 18.10
C GLN A 15 14.06 -15.08 16.82
N PRO A 16 14.35 -15.58 15.59
CA PRO A 16 14.03 -14.85 14.36
C PRO A 16 12.53 -14.60 14.14
N ALA A 17 11.65 -15.35 14.81
CA ALA A 17 10.20 -15.18 14.70
C ALA A 17 9.73 -13.77 15.09
N ALA A 18 10.43 -13.10 16.00
CA ALA A 18 10.07 -11.73 16.42
C ALA A 18 9.94 -10.75 15.25
N PHE A 19 10.80 -10.85 14.23
CA PHE A 19 10.74 -9.97 13.07
C PHE A 19 9.52 -10.25 12.19
N PHE A 20 9.19 -11.53 11.99
CA PHE A 20 8.04 -11.94 11.19
C PHE A 20 6.72 -11.65 11.89
N GLU A 21 6.64 -11.89 13.20
CA GLU A 21 5.46 -11.57 14.01
C GLU A 21 5.16 -10.07 13.99
N ARG A 22 6.22 -9.23 14.03
CA ARG A 22 6.09 -7.77 13.95
C ARG A 22 5.61 -7.31 12.57
N ASP A 23 6.14 -7.90 11.50
CA ASP A 23 5.66 -7.67 10.13
C ASP A 23 4.18 -8.09 9.97
N ILE A 24 3.80 -9.27 10.48
CA ILE A 24 2.41 -9.73 10.45
C ILE A 24 1.50 -8.81 11.27
N HIS A 25 1.95 -8.34 12.44
CA HIS A 25 1.22 -7.38 13.25
C HIS A 25 0.96 -6.08 12.48
N GLU A 26 1.96 -5.54 11.80
CA GLU A 26 1.86 -4.29 11.06
C GLU A 26 1.02 -4.43 9.77
N MET A 27 1.21 -5.51 9.02
CA MET A 27 0.55 -5.74 7.72
C MET A 27 -0.90 -6.22 7.85
N TYR A 28 -1.21 -7.03 8.87
CA TYR A 28 -2.54 -7.64 9.05
C TYR A 28 -3.26 -7.18 10.33
N GLY A 29 -2.56 -6.57 11.30
CA GLY A 29 -3.13 -6.13 12.58
C GLY A 29 -3.42 -7.28 13.54
N ILE A 30 -2.54 -8.29 13.59
CA ILE A 30 -2.60 -9.44 14.50
C ILE A 30 -1.65 -9.21 15.68
N HIS A 31 -2.09 -9.44 16.91
CA HIS A 31 -1.25 -9.26 18.10
C HIS A 31 -0.62 -10.58 18.55
N PHE A 32 0.67 -10.56 18.89
CA PHE A 32 1.41 -11.73 19.38
C PHE A 32 1.82 -11.55 20.84
N GLU A 33 1.24 -12.34 21.74
CA GLU A 33 1.60 -12.38 23.15
C GLU A 33 2.91 -13.12 23.35
N GLY A 34 3.83 -12.53 24.11
CA GLY A 34 5.16 -13.11 24.38
C GLY A 34 6.25 -12.71 23.38
N SER A 35 5.89 -11.96 22.33
CA SER A 35 6.86 -11.39 21.40
C SER A 35 7.55 -10.17 22.04
N PRO A 36 8.86 -9.94 21.80
CA PRO A 36 9.62 -8.92 22.52
C PRO A 36 9.25 -7.48 22.16
N ASN A 37 8.81 -7.22 20.93
CA ASN A 37 8.42 -5.88 20.48
C ASN A 37 7.37 -5.94 19.36
N MET A 38 6.26 -5.22 19.53
CA MET A 38 5.15 -5.12 18.58
C MET A 38 4.94 -3.68 18.04
N GLU A 39 5.92 -2.79 18.18
CA GLU A 39 5.86 -1.43 17.59
C GLU A 39 6.02 -1.45 16.05
N LYS A 40 5.63 -0.37 15.36
CA LYS A 40 5.77 -0.22 13.90
C LYS A 40 7.21 -0.49 13.44
N PHE A 41 7.40 -1.21 12.33
CA PHE A 41 8.73 -1.59 11.82
C PHE A 41 9.00 -1.06 10.42
N ILE A 42 8.21 -1.49 9.43
CA ILE A 42 8.41 -1.26 8.01
C ILE A 42 7.55 -0.07 7.55
N LEU A 43 6.34 0.08 8.10
CA LEU A 43 5.37 1.08 7.67
C LEU A 43 5.51 2.38 8.47
N THR A 44 6.69 2.99 8.41
CA THR A 44 7.03 4.18 9.21
C THR A 44 6.15 5.41 8.92
N GLU A 45 5.77 5.62 7.65
CA GLU A 45 4.94 6.75 7.20
C GLU A 45 3.46 6.35 6.95
N TRP A 46 3.07 5.17 7.43
CA TRP A 46 1.73 4.65 7.21
C TRP A 46 0.84 4.88 8.43
N ASP A 47 -0.18 5.70 8.27
CA ASP A 47 -1.21 5.93 9.30
C ASP A 47 -2.56 5.30 8.95
N GLY A 48 -2.61 4.54 7.86
CA GLY A 48 -3.80 3.82 7.41
C GLY A 48 -4.06 2.52 8.18
N PRO A 49 -5.17 1.83 7.87
CA PRO A 49 -5.41 0.48 8.37
C PRO A 49 -4.38 -0.52 7.83
N PRO A 50 -4.21 -1.71 8.43
CA PRO A 50 -3.23 -2.69 7.97
C PRO A 50 -3.45 -3.05 6.48
N PRO A 51 -2.46 -2.82 5.60
CA PRO A 51 -2.67 -2.77 4.15
C PRO A 51 -2.92 -4.15 3.51
N MET A 52 -2.54 -5.24 4.17
CA MET A 52 -2.73 -6.60 3.62
C MET A 52 -4.07 -7.22 3.99
N ARG A 53 -4.97 -6.45 4.62
CA ARG A 53 -6.34 -6.91 4.91
C ARG A 53 -7.16 -7.00 3.63
N LYS A 54 -7.94 -8.07 3.48
CA LYS A 54 -8.84 -8.25 2.32
C LYS A 54 -9.92 -7.17 2.18
N GLU A 55 -10.28 -6.54 3.30
CA GLU A 55 -11.27 -5.46 3.33
C GLU A 55 -10.67 -4.09 3.03
N PHE A 56 -9.34 -4.00 2.93
CA PHE A 56 -8.66 -2.75 2.61
C PHE A 56 -8.74 -2.48 1.11
N ASP A 57 -9.43 -1.40 0.75
CA ASP A 57 -9.49 -0.89 -0.62
C ASP A 57 -8.33 0.08 -0.86
N SER A 58 -7.27 -0.45 -1.47
CA SER A 58 -6.07 0.33 -1.77
C SER A 58 -6.31 1.42 -2.82
N GLU A 59 -7.23 1.19 -3.75
CA GLU A 59 -7.55 2.17 -4.79
C GLU A 59 -8.32 3.36 -4.21
N ALA A 60 -9.33 3.09 -3.39
CA ALA A 60 -10.05 4.14 -2.68
C ALA A 60 -9.10 4.96 -1.80
N TYR A 61 -8.23 4.28 -1.03
CA TYR A 61 -7.25 4.96 -0.19
C TYR A 61 -6.32 5.87 -1.01
N ILE A 62 -5.77 5.39 -2.13
CA ILE A 62 -4.90 6.17 -3.01
C ILE A 62 -5.64 7.39 -3.57
N ASN A 63 -6.86 7.22 -4.06
CA ASN A 63 -7.65 8.31 -4.64
C ASN A 63 -8.05 9.38 -3.60
N GLU A 64 -8.15 9.01 -2.32
CA GLU A 64 -8.42 9.94 -1.21
C GLU A 64 -7.19 10.68 -0.72
N HIS A 65 -6.02 10.01 -0.69
CA HIS A 65 -4.81 10.53 -0.01
C HIS A 65 -3.76 11.08 -0.98
N LEU A 66 -3.78 10.69 -2.25
CA LEU A 66 -2.76 11.04 -3.23
C LEU A 66 -3.36 11.76 -4.44
N ASN A 67 -2.61 12.75 -4.94
CA ASN A 67 -2.95 13.45 -6.16
C ASN A 67 -2.22 12.84 -7.35
N TRP A 68 -2.95 12.60 -8.43
CA TRP A 68 -2.37 12.19 -9.69
C TRP A 68 -1.56 13.32 -10.31
N GLN A 69 -0.30 13.04 -10.62
CA GLN A 69 0.55 13.96 -11.36
C GLN A 69 0.34 13.75 -12.86
N ASN A 70 -0.20 14.77 -13.53
CA ASN A 70 -0.31 14.78 -14.98
C ASN A 70 1.06 15.18 -15.56
N TYR A 71 1.88 14.18 -15.89
CA TYR A 71 3.18 14.40 -16.50
C TYR A 71 3.00 14.89 -17.95
N ASN A 72 3.21 16.20 -18.16
CA ASN A 72 3.11 16.85 -19.47
C ASN A 72 4.31 17.78 -19.72
N PRO A 73 5.50 17.23 -20.00
CA PRO A 73 6.71 18.01 -20.21
C PRO A 73 6.70 18.75 -21.56
N GLU A 74 7.51 19.80 -21.71
CA GLU A 74 7.56 20.65 -22.92
C GLU A 74 7.88 19.84 -24.19
N TRP A 75 8.85 18.92 -24.14
CA TRP A 75 9.22 18.07 -25.28
C TRP A 75 8.04 17.22 -25.80
N LEU A 76 7.11 16.85 -24.92
CA LEU A 76 5.92 16.09 -25.31
C LEU A 76 4.92 17.00 -26.04
N GLN A 77 4.79 18.25 -25.61
CA GLN A 77 3.94 19.25 -26.25
C GLN A 77 4.44 19.56 -27.66
N GLU A 78 5.75 19.67 -27.84
CA GLU A 78 6.40 19.87 -29.14
C GLU A 78 6.15 18.69 -30.09
N LEU A 79 6.37 17.45 -29.63
CA LEU A 79 6.08 16.24 -30.43
C LEU A 79 4.62 16.16 -30.87
N VAL A 80 3.68 16.52 -30.00
CA VAL A 80 2.24 16.57 -30.33
C VAL A 80 1.96 17.66 -31.37
N ALA A 81 2.63 18.82 -31.26
CA ALA A 81 2.51 19.91 -32.24
C ALA A 81 3.09 19.53 -33.62
N GLU A 82 4.12 18.69 -33.67
CA GLU A 82 4.70 18.13 -34.90
C GLU A 82 3.84 17.01 -35.53
N GLY A 83 2.71 16.66 -34.92
CA GLY A 83 1.81 15.61 -35.38
C GLY A 83 2.21 14.20 -34.94
N GLY A 84 3.23 14.09 -34.07
CA GLY A 84 3.51 12.89 -33.28
C GLY A 84 2.62 12.79 -32.04
N GLY A 85 2.89 11.83 -31.16
CA GLY A 85 2.16 11.73 -29.89
C GLY A 85 2.31 10.38 -29.20
N VAL A 86 1.69 10.27 -28.04
CA VAL A 86 1.58 9.01 -27.30
C VAL A 86 0.45 8.18 -27.90
N ILE A 87 0.72 6.90 -28.18
CA ILE A 87 -0.25 5.98 -28.80
C ILE A 87 -1.46 5.72 -27.88
N ILE A 88 -1.27 5.76 -26.56
CA ILE A 88 -2.31 5.59 -25.55
C ILE A 88 -2.14 6.68 -24.49
N PRO A 89 -3.07 7.63 -24.37
CA PRO A 89 -3.03 8.66 -23.34
C PRO A 89 -2.93 8.06 -21.93
N PRO A 90 -2.22 8.71 -20.98
CA PRO A 90 -2.11 8.22 -19.60
C PRO A 90 -3.45 7.99 -18.90
N GLU A 91 -4.48 8.73 -19.32
CA GLU A 91 -5.86 8.59 -18.84
C GLU A 91 -6.59 7.36 -19.41
N GLU A 92 -6.19 6.87 -20.58
CA GLU A 92 -6.70 5.62 -21.19
C GLU A 92 -5.92 4.36 -20.76
N GLN A 93 -4.68 4.51 -20.31
CA GLN A 93 -3.88 3.43 -19.71
C GLN A 93 -4.38 2.99 -18.33
N ARG A 94 -5.32 3.72 -17.73
CA ARG A 94 -5.84 3.44 -16.39
C ARG A 94 -6.79 2.24 -16.42
N PHE A 95 -6.29 1.08 -16.02
CA PHE A 95 -7.08 -0.15 -15.89
C PHE A 95 -8.32 -0.03 -14.98
N SER A 96 -8.37 0.97 -14.08
CA SER A 96 -9.43 1.09 -13.06
C SER A 96 -10.53 2.09 -13.39
N GLN A 97 -10.39 2.96 -14.40
CA GLN A 97 -11.51 3.78 -14.87
C GLN A 97 -12.44 2.95 -15.76
N LYS A 98 -13.06 1.91 -15.19
CA LYS A 98 -14.31 1.39 -15.75
C LYS A 98 -15.32 2.53 -15.70
N LYS A 99 -15.70 3.04 -16.87
CA LYS A 99 -16.88 3.89 -17.03
C LYS A 99 -18.03 3.27 -16.23
N LYS A 100 -18.53 4.00 -15.23
CA LYS A 100 -19.87 3.76 -14.69
C LYS A 100 -20.91 4.03 -15.77
#